data_AF-A0A7W3IIJ0-F1
#
_entry.id   AF-A0A7W3IIJ0-F1
#
_cell.length_a   1.000
_cell.length_b   1.000
_cell.length_c   1.000
_cell.angle_alpha   90.00
_cell.angle_beta   90.00
_cell.angle_gamma   90.00
#
_symmetry.space_group_name_H-M   'P 1'
#
loop_
_entity.id
_entity.type
_entity.pdbx_description
1 polymer ?
#
loop_
_entity_poly.entity_id
_entity_poly.type
_entity_poly.pdbx_seq_one_letter_code
_entity_poly.pdbx_strand_id
1 'polypeptide(L)'
;MRYLTTLLSCLLSLFGCQEKATSTSITRVNEQGVDLLFSRTSVRAGSASFECVRSASGRCYYEVFEEACDAARHCERAGLQRFDVRAGQQQRQQGLPAGFQSCVSSSPEQRCHRG
;
A
#
# COMPACT_ATOMS: atom_id res chain seq x y z
N MET A 1 30.54 32.97 -23.83
CA MET A 1 30.41 32.40 -22.47
C MET A 1 28.95 32.34 -21.96
N ARG A 2 28.06 33.31 -22.28
CA ARG A 2 26.63 33.30 -21.85
C ARG A 2 25.77 32.14 -22.37
N TYR A 3 26.01 31.66 -23.59
CA TYR A 3 25.25 30.55 -24.18
C TYR A 3 25.52 29.19 -23.52
N LEU A 4 26.75 29.01 -23.02
CA LEU A 4 27.16 27.78 -22.37
C LEU A 4 26.50 27.64 -20.99
N THR A 5 26.38 28.75 -20.26
CA THR A 5 25.67 28.79 -18.97
C THR A 5 24.18 28.53 -19.14
N THR A 6 23.52 29.03 -20.19
CA THR A 6 22.09 28.76 -20.43
C THR A 6 21.83 27.30 -20.81
N LEU A 7 22.72 26.69 -21.60
CA LEU A 7 22.62 25.28 -21.96
C LEU A 7 22.82 24.37 -20.73
N LEU A 8 23.81 24.67 -19.89
CA LEU A 8 24.03 23.96 -18.63
C LEU A 8 22.82 24.08 -17.69
N SER A 9 22.27 25.28 -17.51
CA SER A 9 21.07 25.48 -16.66
C SER A 9 19.87 24.69 -17.19
N CYS A 10 19.69 24.63 -18.51
CA CYS A 10 18.61 23.87 -19.13
C CYS A 10 18.81 22.35 -18.94
N LEU A 11 20.04 21.85 -19.08
CA LEU A 11 20.38 20.45 -18.80
C LEU A 11 20.20 20.06 -17.33
N LEU A 12 20.54 20.95 -16.38
CA LEU A 12 20.31 20.70 -14.96
C LEU A 12 18.82 20.64 -14.61
N SER A 13 17.96 21.40 -15.29
CA SER A 13 16.51 21.33 -15.10
C SER A 13 15.86 20.03 -15.60
N LEU A 14 16.55 19.27 -16.47
CA LEU A 14 16.11 17.94 -16.94
C LEU A 14 16.49 16.81 -15.98
N PHE A 15 17.43 17.02 -15.05
CA PHE A 15 17.71 16.12 -13.93
C PHE A 15 16.73 16.32 -12.76
N GLY A 16 15.46 16.56 -13.08
CA GLY A 16 14.39 16.50 -12.09
C GLY A 16 14.29 15.07 -11.56
N CYS A 17 14.50 14.91 -10.25
CA CYS A 17 14.42 13.62 -9.57
C CYS A 17 13.12 12.90 -9.95
N GLN A 18 13.22 11.77 -10.65
CA GLN A 18 12.15 10.79 -10.72
C GLN A 18 11.98 10.20 -9.31
N GLU A 19 11.26 10.91 -8.45
CA GLU A 19 10.90 10.38 -7.15
C GLU A 19 10.00 9.18 -7.39
N LYS A 20 10.51 7.97 -7.10
CA LYS A 20 9.77 6.71 -7.27
C LYS A 20 8.40 6.88 -6.61
N ALA A 21 7.35 6.77 -7.43
CA ALA A 21 5.98 6.97 -7.00
C ALA A 21 5.72 6.16 -5.72
N THR A 22 5.33 6.88 -4.66
CA THR A 22 4.93 6.28 -3.39
C THR A 22 3.42 6.37 -3.29
N SER A 23 2.76 5.22 -3.23
CA SER A 23 1.30 5.17 -3.01
C SER A 23 1.04 4.83 -1.55
N THR A 24 0.18 5.60 -0.88
CA THR A 24 -0.22 5.32 0.51
C THR A 24 -1.73 5.19 0.57
N SER A 25 -2.20 4.07 1.11
CA SER A 25 -3.60 3.79 1.42
C SER A 25 -3.82 3.80 2.92
N ILE A 26 -4.93 4.37 3.37
CA ILE A 26 -5.32 4.41 4.78
C ILE A 26 -6.70 3.77 4.90
N THR A 27 -6.81 2.79 5.80
CA THR A 27 -8.09 2.16 6.14
C THR A 27 -8.39 2.48 7.59
N ARG A 28 -9.50 3.17 7.83
CA ARG A 28 -9.97 3.51 9.17
C ARG A 28 -11.44 3.15 9.31
N VAL A 29 -11.75 2.35 10.33
CA VAL A 29 -13.10 1.99 10.76
C VAL A 29 -13.23 2.51 12.18
N ASN A 30 -14.22 3.37 12.39
CA ASN A 30 -14.51 4.00 13.67
C ASN A 30 -15.97 3.74 14.04
N GLU A 31 -16.22 3.39 15.29
CA GLU A 31 -17.55 3.26 15.85
C GLU A 31 -17.61 4.06 17.15
N GLN A 32 -18.55 5.01 17.23
CA GLN A 32 -18.76 5.86 18.42
C GLN A 32 -17.49 6.57 18.94
N GLY A 33 -16.58 6.95 18.03
CA GLY A 33 -15.33 7.62 18.39
C GLY A 33 -14.17 6.67 18.72
N VAL A 34 -14.41 5.36 18.78
CA VAL A 34 -13.38 4.34 18.99
C VAL A 34 -12.94 3.76 17.65
N ASP A 35 -11.63 3.78 17.37
CA ASP A 35 -11.08 3.13 16.19
C ASP A 35 -11.12 1.60 16.37
N LEU A 36 -12.04 0.95 15.65
CA LEU A 36 -12.07 -0.51 15.53
C LEU A 36 -10.88 -1.01 14.70
N LEU A 37 -10.49 -0.24 13.69
CA LEU A 37 -9.35 -0.50 12.83
C LEU A 37 -8.77 0.81 12.30
N PHE A 38 -7.46 1.00 12.40
CA PHE A 38 -6.72 2.07 11.74
C PHE A 38 -5.39 1.51 11.23
N SER A 39 -5.28 1.40 9.92
CA SER A 39 -4.13 0.85 9.21
C SER A 39 -3.66 1.82 8.13
N ARG A 40 -2.35 1.81 7.85
CA ARG A 40 -1.74 2.49 6.73
C ARG A 40 -0.88 1.50 5.94
N THR A 41 -1.04 1.49 4.62
CA THR A 41 -0.19 0.72 3.71
C THR A 41 0.51 1.66 2.75
N SER A 42 1.83 1.61 2.68
CA SER A 42 2.63 2.44 1.77
C SER A 42 3.45 1.58 0.83
N VAL A 43 3.34 1.81 -0.47
CA VAL A 43 4.06 1.08 -1.53
C VAL A 43 5.07 2.00 -2.18
N ARG A 44 6.34 1.58 -2.21
CA ARG A 44 7.44 2.29 -2.87
C ARG A 44 8.36 1.28 -3.54
N ALA A 45 8.48 1.38 -4.86
CA ALA A 45 9.50 0.69 -5.66
C ALA A 45 9.66 -0.82 -5.37
N GLY A 46 8.56 -1.58 -5.40
CA GLY A 46 8.59 -3.04 -5.18
C GLY A 46 8.65 -3.47 -3.71
N SER A 47 8.58 -2.52 -2.78
CA SER A 47 8.38 -2.78 -1.36
C SER A 47 7.06 -2.19 -0.86
N ALA A 48 6.43 -2.86 0.09
CA ALA A 48 5.23 -2.39 0.76
C ALA A 48 5.44 -2.41 2.27
N SER A 49 5.04 -1.32 2.95
CA SER A 49 5.03 -1.21 4.41
C SER A 49 3.60 -1.25 4.88
N PHE A 50 3.28 -2.18 5.78
CA PHE A 50 1.97 -2.37 6.37
C PHE A 50 2.04 -1.97 7.84
N GLU A 51 1.40 -0.87 8.21
CA GLU A 51 1.43 -0.27 9.54
C GLU A 51 0.05 -0.43 10.20
N CYS A 52 0.00 -1.14 11.32
CA CYS A 52 -1.19 -1.22 12.15
C CYS A 52 -1.14 -0.10 13.18
N VAL A 53 -1.74 1.06 12.87
CA VAL A 53 -1.72 2.22 13.77
C VAL A 53 -2.51 1.94 15.04
N ARG A 54 -3.72 1.38 14.90
CA ARG A 54 -4.60 1.01 16.02
C ARG A 54 -5.57 -0.09 15.58
N SER A 55 -5.95 -0.99 16.49
CA SER A 55 -7.00 -1.98 16.25
C SER A 55 -7.63 -2.37 17.59
N ALA A 56 -8.95 -2.54 17.61
CA ALA A 56 -9.68 -2.98 18.81
C ALA A 56 -9.27 -4.40 19.26
N SER A 57 -8.87 -5.27 18.33
CA SER A 57 -8.36 -6.62 18.64
C SER A 57 -6.87 -6.63 19.01
N GLY A 58 -6.20 -5.48 18.98
CA GLY A 58 -4.75 -5.35 19.18
C GLY A 58 -3.91 -5.78 17.97
N ARG A 59 -4.54 -6.24 16.88
CA ARG A 59 -3.87 -6.67 15.65
C ARG A 59 -4.64 -6.23 14.40
N CYS A 60 -3.92 -5.97 13.32
CA CYS A 60 -4.47 -5.76 11.99
C CYS A 60 -4.12 -6.97 11.13
N TYR A 61 -5.13 -7.61 10.55
CA TYR A 61 -4.98 -8.81 9.74
C TYR A 61 -4.97 -8.40 8.27
N TYR A 62 -3.82 -8.54 7.61
CA TYR A 62 -3.63 -8.17 6.22
C TYR A 62 -3.76 -9.38 5.30
N GLU A 63 -4.39 -9.15 4.16
CA GLU A 63 -4.38 -10.08 3.04
C GLU A 63 -3.89 -9.34 1.80
N VAL A 64 -2.88 -9.93 1.14
CA VAL A 64 -2.25 -9.43 -0.07
C VAL A 64 -2.58 -10.41 -1.19
N PHE A 65 -3.04 -9.89 -2.32
CA PHE A 65 -3.54 -10.69 -3.43
C PHE A 65 -3.31 -9.99 -4.76
N GLU A 66 -3.35 -10.76 -5.84
CA GLU A 66 -3.53 -10.26 -7.19
C GLU A 66 -4.96 -10.50 -7.63
N GLU A 67 -5.45 -9.61 -8.49
CA GLU A 67 -6.75 -9.75 -9.10
C GLU A 67 -6.61 -9.46 -10.59
N ALA A 68 -6.89 -10.48 -11.40
CA ALA A 68 -6.87 -10.37 -12.86
C ALA A 68 -8.31 -10.50 -13.34
N CYS A 69 -8.78 -9.49 -14.09
CA CYS A 69 -10.13 -9.50 -14.66
C CYS A 69 -10.06 -9.74 -16.17
N ASP A 70 -10.91 -10.63 -16.67
CA ASP A 70 -11.08 -10.83 -18.10
C ASP A 70 -11.87 -9.67 -18.75
N ALA A 71 -12.02 -9.71 -20.07
CA ALA A 71 -12.78 -8.71 -20.82
C ALA A 71 -14.28 -8.68 -20.45
N ALA A 72 -14.81 -9.78 -19.91
CA ALA A 72 -16.18 -9.90 -19.43
C ALA A 72 -16.34 -9.47 -17.96
N ARG A 73 -15.27 -8.94 -17.34
CA ARG A 73 -15.20 -8.50 -15.93
C ARG A 73 -15.33 -9.64 -14.91
N HIS A 74 -15.09 -10.88 -15.29
CA HIS A 74 -14.84 -11.94 -14.33
C HIS A 74 -13.44 -11.75 -13.76
N CYS A 75 -13.36 -11.56 -12.45
CA CYS A 75 -12.11 -11.32 -11.76
C CYS A 75 -11.71 -12.57 -10.98
N GLU A 76 -10.55 -13.12 -11.30
CA GLU A 76 -9.92 -14.18 -10.51
C GLU A 76 -8.96 -13.56 -9.52
N ARG A 77 -9.10 -13.97 -8.25
CA ARG A 77 -8.27 -13.51 -7.15
C ARG A 77 -7.29 -14.60 -6.73
N ALA A 78 -6.00 -14.31 -6.82
CA ALA A 78 -4.93 -15.17 -6.32
C ALA A 78 -4.36 -14.59 -5.02
N GLY A 79 -4.52 -15.31 -3.91
CA GLY A 79 -3.92 -14.91 -2.63
C GLY A 79 -2.40 -15.07 -2.66
N LEU A 80 -1.67 -13.99 -2.36
CA LEU A 80 -0.21 -13.99 -2.28
C LEU A 80 0.28 -14.26 -0.87
N GLN A 81 -0.25 -13.49 0.10
CA GLN A 81 0.21 -13.54 1.49
C GLN A 81 -0.93 -13.21 2.45
N ARG A 82 -0.89 -13.78 3.65
CA ARG A 82 -1.69 -13.36 4.80
C ARG A 82 -0.80 -13.29 6.03
N PHE A 83 -0.93 -12.21 6.79
CA PHE A 83 -0.16 -12.00 8.00
C PHE A 83 -0.84 -10.96 8.89
N ASP A 84 -0.46 -10.94 10.16
CA ASP A 84 -0.97 -10.00 11.15
C ASP A 84 0.13 -9.09 11.69
N VAL A 85 -0.20 -7.83 11.92
CA VAL A 85 0.69 -6.83 12.52
C VAL A 85 0.09 -6.37 13.83
N ARG A 86 0.90 -6.34 14.89
CA ARG A 86 0.47 -5.82 16.21
C ARG A 86 0.18 -4.32 16.11
N ALA A 87 -0.81 -3.84 16.87
CA ALA A 87 -1.08 -2.41 16.97
C ALA A 87 0.17 -1.63 17.43
N GLY A 88 0.44 -0.50 16.78
CA GLY A 88 1.65 0.30 16.94
C GLY A 88 2.88 -0.25 16.23
N GLN A 89 2.77 -1.35 15.47
CA GLN A 89 3.88 -1.95 14.71
C GLN A 89 3.68 -1.80 13.21
N GLN A 90 4.78 -2.00 12.47
CA GLN A 90 4.77 -2.09 11.02
C GLN A 90 5.54 -3.32 10.54
N GLN A 91 5.14 -3.84 9.40
CA GLN A 91 5.84 -4.93 8.71
C GLN A 91 6.09 -4.54 7.26
N ARG A 92 7.35 -4.69 6.83
CA ARG A 92 7.74 -4.44 5.44
C ARG A 92 7.82 -5.75 4.67
N GLN A 93 7.20 -5.77 3.50
CA GLN A 93 7.29 -6.84 2.53
C GLN A 93 8.08 -6.37 1.31
N GLN A 94 8.88 -7.27 0.76
CA GLN A 94 9.65 -7.07 -0.46
C GLN A 94 9.25 -8.11 -1.51
N GLY A 95 9.56 -7.84 -2.77
CA GLY A 95 9.29 -8.79 -3.85
C GLY A 95 7.80 -8.97 -4.14
N LEU A 96 6.96 -8.01 -3.75
CA LEU A 96 5.56 -8.02 -4.16
C LEU A 96 5.46 -7.65 -5.65
N PRO A 97 4.61 -8.38 -6.39
CA PRO A 97 4.41 -8.14 -7.82
C PRO A 97 3.78 -6.76 -8.06
N ALA A 98 4.06 -6.19 -9.24
CA ALA A 98 3.51 -4.90 -9.60
C ALA A 98 1.98 -4.98 -9.71
N GLY A 99 1.27 -4.00 -9.14
CA GLY A 99 -0.19 -3.95 -9.18
C GLY A 99 -0.88 -4.87 -8.18
N PHE A 100 -0.16 -5.47 -7.23
CA PHE A 100 -0.78 -6.20 -6.12
C PHE A 100 -1.81 -5.33 -5.39
N GLN A 101 -2.82 -5.98 -4.84
CA GLN A 101 -3.84 -5.38 -4.00
C GLN A 101 -3.70 -5.89 -2.58
N SER A 102 -4.13 -5.07 -1.62
CA SER A 102 -4.15 -5.49 -0.23
C SER A 102 -5.37 -4.94 0.47
N CYS A 103 -5.78 -5.65 1.51
CA CYS A 103 -6.86 -5.26 2.38
C CYS A 103 -6.49 -5.59 3.82
N VAL A 104 -7.27 -5.06 4.76
CA VAL A 104 -7.01 -5.18 6.19
C VAL A 104 -8.31 -5.33 6.97
N SER A 105 -8.26 -6.17 8.00
CA SER A 105 -9.37 -6.53 8.88
C SER A 105 -8.97 -6.40 10.35
N SER A 106 -9.94 -6.18 11.23
CA SER A 106 -9.77 -6.25 12.70
C SER A 106 -9.93 -7.67 13.26
N SER A 107 -10.40 -8.63 12.46
CA SER A 107 -10.62 -10.04 12.84
C SER A 107 -9.95 -11.02 11.87
N PRO A 108 -9.36 -12.12 12.35
CA PRO A 108 -8.72 -13.12 11.48
C PRO A 108 -9.74 -13.89 10.62
N GLU A 109 -10.99 -13.98 11.03
CA GLU A 109 -12.04 -14.73 10.32
C GLU A 109 -12.65 -13.91 9.17
N GLN A 110 -12.59 -12.59 9.28
CA GLN A 110 -13.22 -11.70 8.33
C GLN A 110 -12.33 -11.55 7.09
N ARG A 111 -12.76 -12.21 6.00
CA ARG A 111 -12.14 -12.05 4.69
C ARG A 111 -12.55 -10.72 4.07
N CYS A 112 -11.64 -10.16 3.30
CA CYS A 112 -11.91 -8.95 2.57
C CYS A 112 -12.79 -9.25 1.35
N HIS A 113 -14.08 -9.00 1.49
CA HIS A 113 -14.98 -8.97 0.35
C HIS A 113 -14.78 -7.65 -0.40
N ARG A 114 -14.80 -7.71 -1.73
CA ARG A 114 -14.77 -6.51 -2.58
C ARG A 114 -16.07 -5.74 -2.30
N GLY A 115 -15.95 -4.49 -1.84
CA GLY A 115 -17.06 -3.54 -1.80
C GLY A 115 -17.35 -3.00 -3.19
#